data_AF-S5AIV4-F1
#
_entry.id   AF-S5AIV4-F1
#
_cell.length_a   1.000
_cell.length_b   1.000
_cell.length_c   1.000
_cell.angle_alpha   90.00
_cell.angle_beta   90.00
_cell.angle_gamma   90.00
#
_symmetry.space_group_name_H-M   'P 1'
#
loop_
_entity.id
_entity.type
_entity.pdbx_description
1 polymer ?
#
loop_
_entity_poly.entity_id
_entity_poly.type
_entity_poly.pdbx_seq_one_letter_code
_entity_poly.pdbx_strand_id
1 'polypeptide(L)'
;MRTRNTINFIIDKYKAAGATSIIPCNSVRFVSDFIGELPERWESYDRDKLIKAVREICELGVTKGKLKRKREKNSKGYIYLIIS
;
A
#
# COMPACT_ATOMS: atom_id res chain seq x y z
N MET A 1 -4.49 -2.41 18.37
CA MET A 1 -3.05 -2.80 18.41
C MET A 1 -2.43 -2.42 17.08
N ARG A 2 -1.36 -1.61 17.07
CA ARG A 2 -0.72 -1.19 15.80
C ARG A 2 0.09 -2.33 15.19
N THR A 3 0.10 -2.44 13.87
CA THR A 3 0.84 -3.49 13.15
C THR A 3 2.36 -3.32 13.30
N ARG A 4 3.06 -4.44 13.54
CA ARG A 4 4.53 -4.50 13.51
C ARG A 4 5.08 -4.78 12.10
N ASN A 5 4.24 -5.30 11.21
CA ASN A 5 4.61 -5.63 9.83
C ASN A 5 3.65 -4.95 8.85
N THR A 6 3.94 -3.68 8.56
CA THR A 6 3.13 -2.83 7.69
C THR A 6 3.00 -3.39 6.26
N ILE A 7 4.00 -4.11 5.76
CA ILE A 7 3.95 -4.71 4.42
C ILE A 7 2.86 -5.77 4.34
N ASN A 8 2.88 -6.75 5.25
CA ASN A 8 1.85 -7.79 5.28
C ASN A 8 0.49 -7.17 5.53
N PHE A 9 0.40 -6.27 6.52
CA PHE A 9 -0.86 -5.62 6.87
C PHE A 9 -1.53 -4.95 5.67
N ILE A 10 -0.79 -4.13 4.93
CA ILE A 10 -1.33 -3.45 3.74
C ILE A 10 -1.77 -4.50 2.70
N ILE A 11 -0.92 -5.47 2.36
CA ILE A 11 -1.25 -6.51 1.37
C ILE A 11 -2.49 -7.30 1.79
N ASP A 12 -2.59 -7.70 3.06
CA ASP A 12 -3.68 -8.50 3.59
C ASP A 12 -5.01 -7.73 3.57
N LYS A 13 -5.00 -6.44 3.91
CA LYS A 13 -6.21 -5.59 3.80
C LYS A 13 -6.66 -5.46 2.34
N TYR A 14 -5.74 -5.26 1.39
CA TYR A 14 -6.08 -5.23 -0.03
C TYR A 14 -6.61 -6.59 -0.53
N LYS A 15 -5.98 -7.71 -0.12
CA LYS A 15 -6.47 -9.08 -0.43
C LYS A 15 -7.87 -9.31 0.13
N ALA A 16 -8.12 -8.92 1.39
CA ALA A 16 -9.43 -9.06 2.04
C ALA A 16 -10.52 -8.22 1.36
N ALA A 17 -10.15 -7.10 0.73
CA ALA A 17 -11.04 -6.29 -0.10
C ALA A 17 -11.22 -6.83 -1.53
N GLY A 18 -10.65 -8.00 -1.86
CA GLY A 18 -10.72 -8.61 -3.19
C GLY A 18 -9.83 -7.94 -4.24
N ALA A 19 -8.91 -7.07 -3.83
CA ALA A 19 -8.01 -6.40 -4.76
C ALA A 19 -6.89 -7.35 -5.24
N THR A 20 -6.60 -7.32 -6.54
CA THR A 20 -5.48 -8.06 -7.15
C THR A 20 -4.25 -7.16 -7.35
N SER A 21 -4.40 -5.85 -7.12
CA SER A 21 -3.33 -4.89 -7.29
C SER A 21 -3.49 -3.69 -6.37
N ILE A 22 -2.38 -3.00 -6.11
CA ILE A 22 -2.31 -1.78 -5.32
C ILE A 22 -1.84 -0.64 -6.23
N ILE A 23 -2.58 0.47 -6.22
CA ILE A 23 -2.28 1.69 -6.97
C ILE A 23 -2.11 2.83 -5.97
N PRO A 24 -0.87 3.21 -5.57
CA PRO A 24 -0.64 4.10 -4.43
C PRO A 24 -1.37 5.44 -4.50
N CYS A 25 -1.55 6.02 -5.69
CA CYS A 25 -2.27 7.30 -5.84
C CYS A 25 -3.78 7.19 -5.53
N ASN A 26 -4.35 5.99 -5.66
CA ASN A 26 -5.76 5.71 -5.37
C ASN A 26 -5.94 5.10 -3.96
N SER A 27 -4.84 4.78 -3.28
CA SER A 27 -4.84 4.07 -1.99
C SER A 27 -5.19 4.92 -0.78
N VAL A 28 -5.21 6.25 -0.90
CA VAL A 28 -5.29 7.17 0.26
C VAL A 28 -6.54 6.92 1.08
N ARG A 29 -7.72 6.89 0.45
CA ARG A 29 -9.00 6.68 1.15
C ARG A 29 -9.02 5.33 1.86
N PHE A 30 -8.64 4.27 1.13
CA PHE A 30 -8.57 2.91 1.67
C PHE A 30 -7.63 2.80 2.87
N VAL A 31 -6.45 3.42 2.79
CA VAL A 31 -5.46 3.38 3.87
C VAL A 31 -5.90 4.21 5.08
N SER A 32 -6.64 5.30 4.84
CA SER A 32 -7.17 6.16 5.91
C SER A 32 -8.16 5.41 6.81
N ASP A 33 -8.93 4.47 6.25
CA ASP A 33 -9.88 3.63 7.00
C ASP A 33 -9.17 2.72 8.05
N PHE A 34 -7.86 2.48 7.87
CA PHE A 34 -7.05 1.64 8.76
C PHE A 34 -5.94 2.41 9.49
N ILE A 35 -6.00 3.75 9.52
CA ILE A 35 -4.90 4.58 10.02
C ILE A 35 -4.53 4.28 11.47
N GLY A 36 -5.51 3.99 12.33
CA GLY A 36 -5.31 3.62 13.73
C GLY A 36 -4.68 2.23 13.95
N GLU A 37 -4.64 1.40 12.91
CA GLU A 37 -3.93 0.10 12.92
C GLU A 37 -2.49 0.22 12.37
N LEU A 38 -2.15 1.34 11.72
CA LEU A 38 -0.84 1.62 11.14
C LEU A 38 0.11 2.28 12.15
N PRO A 39 1.41 2.39 11.85
CA PRO A 39 2.35 3.08 12.73
C PRO A 39 1.94 4.55 12.96
N GLU A 40 2.02 5.01 14.21
CA GLU A 40 1.58 6.34 14.69
C GLU A 40 1.89 7.49 13.76
N ARG A 41 3.12 7.51 13.22
CA ARG A 41 3.58 8.57 12.32
C ARG A 41 2.66 8.80 11.12
N TRP A 42 1.95 7.77 10.66
CA TRP A 42 1.03 7.87 9.52
C TRP A 42 -0.22 8.69 9.83
N GLU A 43 -0.63 8.82 11.09
CA GLU A 43 -1.79 9.64 11.50
C GLU A 43 -1.57 11.13 11.19
N SER A 44 -0.31 11.57 11.15
CA SER A 44 0.09 12.93 10.80
C SER A 44 0.35 13.15 9.30
N TYR A 45 0.22 12.10 8.48
CA TYR A 45 0.55 12.19 7.07
C TYR A 45 -0.57 12.89 6.30
N ASP A 46 -0.19 13.94 5.57
CA ASP A 46 -1.00 14.48 4.49
C ASP A 46 -1.16 13.47 3.34
N ARG A 47 -2.03 13.80 2.39
CA ARG A 47 -2.32 12.96 1.22
C ARG A 47 -1.07 12.50 0.49
N ASP A 48 -0.11 13.40 0.25
CA ASP A 48 1.08 13.09 -0.54
C ASP A 48 2.06 12.19 0.22
N LYS A 49 2.20 12.42 1.54
CA LYS A 49 2.97 11.53 2.41
C LYS A 49 2.36 10.14 2.49
N LEU A 50 1.03 10.02 2.55
CA LEU A 50 0.35 8.72 2.51
C LEU A 50 0.63 7.97 1.20
N ILE A 51 0.50 8.65 0.05
CA ILE A 51 0.82 8.06 -1.26
C ILE A 51 2.26 7.58 -1.29
N LYS A 52 3.20 8.40 -0.80
CA LYS A 52 4.63 8.06 -0.74
C LYS A 52 4.88 6.86 0.16
N ALA A 53 4.29 6.84 1.35
CA ALA A 53 4.47 5.75 2.31
C ALA A 53 3.91 4.42 1.79
N VAL A 54 2.73 4.44 1.15
CA VAL A 54 2.17 3.25 0.48
C VAL A 54 3.08 2.78 -0.64
N ARG A 55 3.63 3.69 -1.45
CA ARG A 55 4.58 3.36 -2.51
C ARG A 55 5.84 2.70 -1.95
N GLU A 56 6.43 3.25 -0.89
CA GLU A 56 7.61 2.68 -0.23
C GLU A 56 7.34 1.26 0.30
N ILE A 57 6.19 1.05 0.94
CA ILE A 57 5.75 -0.28 1.40
C ILE A 57 5.60 -1.25 0.22
N CYS A 58 5.04 -0.79 -0.90
CA CYS A 58 4.90 -1.62 -2.10
C CYS A 58 6.25 -1.97 -2.72
N GLU A 59 7.19 -1.04 -2.82
CA GLU A 59 8.56 -1.33 -3.31
C GLU A 59 9.27 -2.32 -2.39
N LEU A 60 9.15 -2.19 -1.07
CA LEU A 60 9.67 -3.18 -0.12
C LEU A 60 9.00 -4.56 -0.31
N GLY A 61 7.70 -4.59 -0.60
CA GLY A 61 6.97 -5.81 -0.96
C GLY A 61 7.50 -6.47 -2.24
N VAL A 62 7.94 -5.68 -3.23
CA VAL A 62 8.59 -6.17 -4.45
C VAL A 62 9.95 -6.78 -4.13
N THR A 63 10.80 -6.09 -3.36
CA THR A 63 12.11 -6.61 -2.94
C THR A 63 11.98 -7.91 -2.15
N LYS A 64 10.89 -8.09 -1.38
CA LYS A 64 10.58 -9.30 -0.62
C LYS A 64 9.82 -10.37 -1.42
N GLY A 65 9.60 -10.18 -2.73
CA GLY A 65 8.93 -11.16 -3.58
C GLY A 65 7.43 -11.32 -3.33
N LYS A 66 6.77 -10.38 -2.65
CA LYS A 66 5.32 -10.41 -2.35
C LYS A 66 4.47 -9.66 -3.37
N LEU A 67 5.08 -8.72 -4.07
CA LEU A 67 4.44 -7.88 -5.07
C LEU A 67 5.23 -7.92 -6.38
N LYS A 68 4.54 -7.74 -7.50
CA LYS A 68 5.17 -7.53 -8.81
C LYS A 68 4.87 -6.12 -9.30
N ARG A 69 5.91 -5.32 -9.49
CA ARG A 69 5.79 -3.97 -10.05
C ARG A 69 5.49 -4.03 -11.55
N LYS A 70 4.47 -3.29 -12.00
CA LYS A 70 4.10 -3.13 -13.40
C LYS A 70 3.88 -1.66 -13.71
N ARG A 71 4.34 -1.20 -14.88
CA ARG A 71 4.04 0.13 -15.39
C ARG A 71 2.81 0.02 -16.29
N GLU A 72 1.80 0.85 -16.06
CA GLU A 72 0.59 0.87 -16.88
C GLU A 72 0.52 2.16 -17.69
N LYS A 73 0.27 2.05 -19.01
CA LYS A 73 0.32 3.17 -19.98
C LYS A 73 -0.59 4.34 -19.62
N ASN A 74 -1.69 4.08 -18.89
CA ASN A 74 -2.71 5.09 -18.56
C ASN A 74 -2.69 5.52 -17.08
N SER A 75 -1.78 4.99 -16.26
CA SER A 75 -1.67 5.37 -14.84
C SER A 75 -0.51 6.34 -14.63
N LYS A 76 -0.71 7.37 -13.81
CA LYS A 76 0.38 8.23 -13.32
C LYS A 76 1.20 7.48 -12.24
N GLY A 77 1.92 6.43 -12.64
CA GLY A 77 2.83 5.70 -11.76
C GLY A 77 2.99 4.21 -12.05
N TYR A 78 3.43 3.48 -11.03
CA TYR A 78 3.50 2.02 -11.02
C TYR A 78 2.27 1.45 -10.32
N ILE A 79 1.87 0.26 -10.79
CA ILE A 79 0.88 -0.60 -10.17
C ILE A 79 1.63 -1.79 -9.58
N TYR A 80 1.20 -2.26 -8.41
CA TYR A 80 1.84 -3.37 -7.70
C TYR A 80 0.85 -4.53 -7.65
N LEU A 81 1.10 -5.56 -8.45
CA LEU A 81 0.29 -6.77 -8.48
C LEU A 81 0.57 -7.59 -7.24
N ILE A 82 -0.48 -8.06 -6.59
CA ILE A 82 -0.36 -8.92 -5.42
C ILE A 82 -0.04 -10.33 -5.89
N ILE A 83 1.05 -10.90 -5.38
CA ILE A 83 1.44 -12.28 -5.66
C ILE A 83 0.70 -13.17 -4.63
N SER A 84 0.03 -14.20 -5.11
CA SER A 84 -0.71 -15.16 -4.28
C SER A 84 0.22 -15.85 -3.30
#